data_AF-A0A9N9YMQ4-F1
#
_entry.id   AF-A0A9N9YMQ4-F1
#
_cell.length_a   1.000
_cell.length_b   1.000
_cell.length_c   1.000
_cell.angle_alpha   90.00
_cell.angle_beta   90.00
_cell.angle_gamma   90.00
#
_symmetry.space_group_name_H-M   'P 1'
#
loop_
_entity.id
_entity.type
_entity.pdbx_description
1 polymer ?
#
loop_
_entity_poly.entity_id
_entity_poly.type
_entity_poly.pdbx_seq_one_letter_code
_entity_poly.pdbx_strand_id
1 'polypeptide(L)'
;MRRSLISRRSQFDPAGAKRPAWCLERGYSGGSYPNIKDHDLKKEIEDRELQGTFKVGKPFTAMFDPNGHYAFHIVTPREQRKDPPRQLRADELFQMPDIVLDLDAYGVKDVRESDNEDEHTMASIWAHTEQQRYVQSRLEDLKQMIGESRETRSKVLSSSTNPWRITSHDVISAALRGLAPLEDSIEDGALDGESGTLRISTLTYATPDQGAQMKKYQSSHQQPASEQQGMPVSDQADPRRNPDFLEQVRAHNGIPQHAAQNNELLLRWVLSRRDSLRFDQIKSKKQRPSAQQIANDLQEQDSINGIRRVVFHSLTANADLNLDSSAQEGEQVSVAQEIRDACVRVMDASPGPEAYFDTLEFVNNLSHRLPRMRKDLEACIFALRLRCLARLGKLDLAVRQLQGRITIGMLSSKLNILPDIRASLESWNKVADETKLLEHRSQRQLLFTILTGLGENLAHGASLRGLLFDSGYPTSELQSEERREAYEEYILLLGRVGALRTIWREWRTYTSNLFQGHSLAQVSKTTTGEAHIQNVFSRALPMALSVSGPESFAQQQGSANSDPDLAECQRMDSEWIVKGIVPPADQQTNYPKQPTKILTIDEVRSMMEPPLNDSLKAMESHRRAKLHTEQ
;
A
#
# COMPACT_ATOMS: atom_id res chain seq x y z
N MET A 1 -54.18 -47.85 20.65
CA MET A 1 -55.62 -47.81 20.98
C MET A 1 -55.98 -46.41 21.46
N ARG A 2 -57.16 -45.95 21.03
CA ARG A 2 -57.74 -44.61 21.15
C ARG A 2 -58.01 -44.17 22.59
N ARG A 3 -57.98 -42.82 22.74
CA ARG A 3 -58.81 -41.97 23.62
C ARG A 3 -58.47 -42.11 25.11
N SER A 4 -58.50 -41.05 25.91
CA SER A 4 -59.68 -40.31 26.36
C SER A 4 -59.28 -39.82 27.78
N LEU A 5 -59.72 -38.76 28.43
CA LEU A 5 -60.74 -37.73 28.27
C LEU A 5 -60.54 -36.82 29.50
N ILE A 6 -60.67 -35.50 29.33
CA ILE A 6 -61.58 -34.60 30.07
C ILE A 6 -61.74 -34.85 31.59
N SER A 7 -61.44 -33.86 32.43
CA SER A 7 -62.48 -32.92 32.94
C SER A 7 -61.97 -31.94 34.03
N ARG A 8 -62.35 -30.66 33.84
CA ARG A 8 -62.85 -29.61 34.77
C ARG A 8 -62.72 -29.87 36.28
N ARG A 9 -62.52 -28.90 37.18
CA ARG A 9 -62.91 -27.47 37.31
C ARG A 9 -62.24 -26.98 38.62
N SER A 10 -61.70 -25.77 38.74
CA SER A 10 -62.36 -24.60 39.39
C SER A 10 -61.59 -24.07 40.63
N GLN A 11 -61.16 -22.80 40.52
CA GLN A 11 -61.07 -21.75 41.57
C GLN A 11 -60.13 -21.94 42.78
N PHE A 12 -59.08 -21.12 42.85
CA PHE A 12 -58.87 -20.01 43.80
C PHE A 12 -57.41 -19.49 43.68
N ASP A 13 -57.24 -18.20 43.38
CA ASP A 13 -55.98 -17.44 43.56
C ASP A 13 -55.84 -17.03 45.06
N PRO A 14 -54.70 -16.48 45.57
CA PRO A 14 -53.42 -16.16 44.93
C PRO A 14 -52.19 -16.58 45.79
N ALA A 15 -51.00 -16.14 45.34
CA ALA A 15 -49.77 -15.92 46.09
C ALA A 15 -48.73 -17.06 46.12
N GLY A 16 -47.57 -16.73 45.55
CA GLY A 16 -46.30 -16.96 46.23
C GLY A 16 -45.45 -18.11 45.71
N ALA A 17 -44.24 -17.72 45.29
CA ALA A 17 -43.02 -18.53 45.18
C ALA A 17 -42.91 -19.33 43.85
N LYS A 18 -41.78 -19.37 43.14
CA LYS A 18 -40.42 -19.70 43.59
C LYS A 18 -39.39 -19.52 42.44
N ARG A 19 -38.16 -19.12 42.85
CA ARG A 19 -36.81 -19.65 42.46
C ARG A 19 -36.21 -19.33 41.08
N PRO A 20 -34.90 -19.61 40.87
CA PRO A 20 -33.72 -19.40 41.73
C PRO A 20 -32.48 -18.90 40.93
N ALA A 21 -31.46 -18.31 41.55
CA ALA A 21 -30.11 -18.29 40.94
C ALA A 21 -29.00 -17.94 41.94
N TRP A 22 -28.32 -18.98 42.41
CA TRP A 22 -26.87 -19.11 42.59
C TRP A 22 -26.03 -17.82 42.55
N CYS A 23 -25.53 -17.42 43.74
CA CYS A 23 -24.35 -16.58 43.88
C CYS A 23 -23.11 -17.47 43.97
N LEU A 24 -22.09 -17.17 43.17
CA LEU A 24 -20.71 -17.62 43.38
C LEU A 24 -19.82 -16.39 43.25
N GLU A 25 -19.24 -16.01 44.39
CA GLU A 25 -18.24 -14.98 44.55
C GLU A 25 -16.93 -15.37 43.83
N ARG A 26 -16.31 -14.40 43.14
CA ARG A 26 -14.85 -14.32 43.05
C ARG A 26 -14.42 -12.87 43.12
N GLY A 27 -13.65 -12.56 44.14
CA GLY A 27 -13.04 -11.26 44.38
C GLY A 27 -11.92 -10.96 43.39
N TYR A 28 -11.80 -9.67 43.07
CA TYR A 28 -10.61 -9.06 42.49
C TYR A 28 -10.18 -7.91 43.40
N SER A 29 -9.07 -8.09 44.10
CA SER A 29 -8.15 -7.02 44.49
C SER A 29 -7.49 -6.49 43.21
N GLY A 30 -7.24 -5.22 42.96
CA GLY A 30 -7.00 -4.06 43.83
C GLY A 30 -5.91 -3.25 43.12
N GLY A 31 -6.31 -2.27 42.32
CA GLY A 31 -5.42 -1.37 41.58
C GLY A 31 -6.06 0.01 41.50
N SER A 32 -5.52 0.94 42.28
CA SER A 32 -6.07 2.27 42.57
C SER A 32 -5.90 3.23 41.39
N TYR A 33 -7.02 3.73 40.85
CA TYR A 33 -7.09 4.97 40.06
C TYR A 33 -7.92 6.00 40.84
N PRO A 34 -7.60 7.31 40.74
CA PRO A 34 -8.26 8.33 41.54
C PRO A 34 -9.73 8.47 41.11
N ASN A 35 -10.60 8.31 42.09
CA ASN A 35 -12.05 8.39 41.99
C ASN A 35 -12.45 9.87 41.87
N ILE A 36 -12.53 10.38 40.63
CA ILE A 36 -13.11 11.70 40.35
C ILE A 36 -14.62 11.55 40.58
N LYS A 37 -15.12 12.21 41.62
CA LYS A 37 -16.55 12.18 41.97
C LYS A 37 -17.33 12.88 40.85
N ASP A 38 -18.47 12.31 40.46
CA ASP A 38 -19.42 12.85 39.47
C ASP A 38 -19.82 14.32 39.70
N HIS A 39 -19.57 14.85 40.89
CA HIS A 39 -19.83 16.24 41.25
C HIS A 39 -18.83 17.23 40.63
N ASP A 40 -17.59 16.83 40.34
CA ASP A 40 -16.57 17.72 39.79
C ASP A 40 -16.72 17.88 38.27
N LEU A 41 -17.20 16.83 37.57
CA LEU A 41 -17.49 16.90 36.13
C LEU A 41 -18.71 17.79 35.83
N LYS A 42 -19.72 17.79 36.72
CA LYS A 42 -20.89 18.67 36.58
C LYS A 42 -20.52 20.14 36.66
N LYS A 43 -19.58 20.48 37.54
CA LYS A 43 -19.13 21.85 37.75
C LYS A 43 -18.30 22.38 36.58
N GLU A 44 -17.48 21.53 35.95
CA GLU A 44 -16.71 21.89 34.76
C GLU A 44 -17.60 22.08 33.50
N ILE A 45 -18.74 21.40 33.44
CA ILE A 45 -19.74 21.58 32.37
C ILE A 45 -20.52 22.88 32.57
N GLU A 46 -20.94 23.18 33.81
CA GLU A 46 -21.64 24.43 34.14
C GLU A 46 -20.74 25.68 33.97
N ASP A 47 -19.46 25.58 34.32
CA ASP A 47 -18.50 26.68 34.14
C ASP A 47 -18.13 26.93 32.67
N ARG A 48 -18.29 25.92 31.78
CA ARG A 48 -18.07 26.07 30.33
C ARG A 48 -19.30 26.61 29.57
N GLU A 49 -20.51 26.44 30.10
CA GLU A 49 -21.72 27.03 29.50
C GLU A 49 -21.81 28.55 29.71
N LEU A 50 -21.11 29.11 30.70
CA LEU A 50 -21.16 30.54 31.05
C LEU A 50 -20.32 31.47 30.14
N GLN A 51 -19.53 30.96 29.19
CA GLN A 51 -18.61 31.79 28.40
C GLN A 51 -18.80 31.77 26.87
N GLY A 52 -19.84 31.14 26.32
CA GLY A 52 -20.02 31.08 24.87
C GLY A 52 -21.47 31.17 24.46
N THR A 53 -21.84 32.26 23.80
CA THR A 53 -23.11 32.40 23.07
C THR A 53 -23.16 31.40 21.90
N PHE A 54 -23.46 30.14 22.19
CA PHE A 54 -23.86 29.16 21.19
C PHE A 54 -25.34 29.38 20.89
N LYS A 55 -25.64 29.78 19.64
CA LYS A 55 -26.99 29.71 19.10
C LYS A 55 -27.52 28.30 19.33
N VAL A 56 -28.68 28.20 19.98
CA VAL A 56 -29.39 26.97 20.37
C VAL A 56 -29.35 25.93 19.24
N GLY A 57 -28.35 25.06 19.31
CA GLY A 57 -28.24 23.85 18.50
C GLY A 57 -29.09 22.76 19.14
N LYS A 58 -29.76 21.97 18.31
CA LYS A 58 -30.74 20.93 18.68
C LYS A 58 -30.34 20.15 19.95
N PRO A 59 -31.27 19.86 20.88
CA PRO A 59 -30.94 19.14 22.10
C PRO A 59 -30.47 17.71 21.78
N PHE A 60 -29.29 17.34 22.30
CA PHE A 60 -28.79 15.97 22.26
C PHE A 60 -29.12 15.32 23.60
N THR A 61 -29.72 14.13 23.57
CA THR A 61 -29.94 13.35 24.79
C THR A 61 -28.94 12.19 24.80
N ALA A 62 -28.04 12.19 25.78
CA ALA A 62 -27.15 11.07 26.03
C ALA A 62 -27.94 9.95 26.71
N MET A 63 -27.97 8.76 26.11
CA MET A 63 -28.51 7.56 26.74
C MET A 63 -27.46 6.46 26.73
N PHE A 64 -27.50 5.63 27.78
CA PHE A 64 -26.71 4.42 27.87
C PHE A 64 -27.39 3.31 27.09
N ASP A 65 -26.67 2.72 26.12
CA ASP A 65 -27.07 1.43 25.56
C ASP A 65 -27.01 0.37 26.67
N PRO A 66 -27.86 -0.68 26.69
CA PRO A 66 -27.78 -1.82 27.62
C PRO A 66 -26.39 -2.47 27.79
N ASN A 67 -25.43 -2.18 26.90
CA ASN A 67 -24.05 -2.63 27.00
C ASN A 67 -23.09 -1.62 27.68
N GLY A 68 -23.60 -0.49 28.20
CA GLY A 68 -22.80 0.50 28.93
C GLY A 68 -22.02 1.50 28.06
N HIS A 69 -22.29 1.58 26.76
CA HIS A 69 -21.63 2.54 25.86
C HIS A 69 -22.46 3.83 25.70
N TYR A 70 -21.75 4.96 25.62
CA TYR A 70 -22.33 6.27 25.37
C TYR A 70 -22.71 6.41 23.89
N ALA A 71 -24.00 6.56 23.61
CA ALA A 71 -24.49 6.96 22.30
C ALA A 71 -25.20 8.32 22.42
N PHE A 72 -24.71 9.31 21.69
CA PHE A 72 -25.39 10.60 21.55
C PHE A 72 -26.34 10.53 20.36
N HIS A 73 -27.65 10.52 20.63
CA HIS A 73 -28.65 10.65 19.57
C HIS A 73 -29.01 12.12 19.39
N ILE A 74 -28.99 12.59 18.14
CA ILE A 74 -29.61 13.87 17.78
C ILE A 74 -31.11 13.66 17.85
N VAL A 75 -31.77 14.24 18.85
CA VAL A 75 -33.23 14.29 18.88
C VAL A 75 -33.65 15.36 17.89
N THR A 76 -33.65 15.03 16.60
CA THR A 76 -34.54 15.76 15.69
C THR A 76 -35.95 15.50 16.20
N PRO A 77 -36.77 16.53 16.49
CA PRO A 77 -38.19 16.30 16.70
C PRO A 77 -38.62 15.47 15.49
N ARG A 78 -39.04 14.23 15.75
CA ARG A 78 -39.77 13.48 14.74
C ARG A 78 -40.93 14.42 14.43
N GLU A 79 -40.87 15.13 13.30
CA GLU A 79 -42.06 15.21 12.46
C GLU A 79 -42.60 13.81 12.54
N GLN A 80 -43.76 13.65 13.19
CA GLN A 80 -44.52 12.44 13.10
C GLN A 80 -44.45 12.13 11.61
N ARG A 81 -43.66 11.10 11.25
CA ARG A 81 -43.75 10.53 9.93
C ARG A 81 -45.23 10.21 9.90
N LYS A 82 -46.02 11.03 9.19
CA LYS A 82 -47.37 10.66 8.82
C LYS A 82 -47.20 9.22 8.42
N ASP A 83 -47.87 8.32 9.14
CA ASP A 83 -47.78 6.89 8.85
C ASP A 83 -47.74 6.78 7.33
N PRO A 84 -46.72 6.11 6.76
CA PRO A 84 -46.50 6.11 5.31
C PRO A 84 -47.88 5.97 4.68
N PRO A 85 -48.31 6.94 3.84
CA PRO A 85 -49.71 7.17 3.51
C PRO A 85 -50.36 5.82 3.36
N ARG A 86 -51.31 5.52 4.27
CA ARG A 86 -51.91 4.19 4.52
C ARG A 86 -51.75 3.40 3.25
N GLN A 87 -50.88 2.36 3.25
CA GLN A 87 -50.61 1.56 2.05
C GLN A 87 -51.96 1.34 1.38
N LEU A 88 -52.19 2.06 0.28
CA LEU A 88 -53.46 2.02 -0.42
C LEU A 88 -53.65 0.55 -0.69
N ARG A 89 -54.75 0.00 -0.21
CA ARG A 89 -54.97 -1.43 -0.41
C ARG A 89 -54.99 -1.67 -1.92
N ALA A 90 -54.65 -2.87 -2.40
CA ALA A 90 -54.63 -3.12 -3.85
C ALA A 90 -55.98 -2.74 -4.53
N ASP A 91 -57.05 -2.81 -3.75
CA ASP A 91 -58.42 -2.37 -3.99
C ASP A 91 -58.64 -0.85 -4.12
N GLU A 92 -57.73 0.00 -3.63
CA GLU A 92 -57.86 1.47 -3.65
C GLU A 92 -57.00 2.14 -4.75
N LEU A 93 -55.94 1.48 -5.24
CA LEU A 93 -55.00 2.07 -6.21
C LEU A 93 -55.52 2.10 -7.65
N PHE A 94 -56.58 1.34 -7.95
CA PHE A 94 -57.21 1.27 -9.27
C PHE A 94 -58.73 1.09 -9.15
N GLN A 95 -59.40 1.86 -8.27
CA GLN A 95 -60.86 1.95 -8.38
C GLN A 95 -61.19 2.57 -9.74
N MET A 96 -61.57 1.70 -10.67
CA MET A 96 -62.17 2.09 -11.93
C MET A 96 -63.43 2.89 -11.57
N PRO A 97 -63.62 4.12 -12.10
CA PRO A 97 -64.77 4.93 -11.74
C PRO A 97 -66.06 4.12 -11.92
N ASP A 98 -66.98 4.16 -10.97
CA ASP A 98 -68.26 3.41 -11.03
C ASP A 98 -69.02 3.66 -12.36
N ILE A 99 -68.77 4.80 -13.01
CA ILE A 99 -69.27 5.17 -14.34
C ILE A 99 -68.88 4.16 -15.46
N VAL A 100 -67.79 3.41 -15.28
CA VAL A 100 -67.35 2.38 -16.26
C VAL A 100 -68.00 1.01 -15.98
N LEU A 101 -68.54 0.80 -14.78
CA LEU A 101 -69.18 -0.46 -14.32
C LEU A 101 -70.72 -0.46 -14.45
N ASP A 102 -71.31 0.63 -14.95
CA ASP A 102 -72.76 0.71 -15.20
C ASP A 102 -73.17 0.16 -16.58
N LEU A 103 -72.21 -0.25 -17.43
CA LEU A 103 -72.48 -0.72 -18.80
C LEU A 103 -72.67 -2.25 -18.90
N ASP A 104 -72.38 -2.99 -17.84
CA ASP A 104 -72.43 -4.45 -17.75
C ASP A 104 -73.50 -4.96 -16.76
N ALA A 105 -74.39 -4.07 -16.31
CA ALA A 105 -75.52 -4.43 -15.45
C ALA A 105 -76.50 -5.37 -16.17
N TYR A 106 -76.33 -6.68 -15.94
CA TYR A 106 -77.14 -7.74 -16.52
C TYR A 106 -78.63 -7.51 -16.24
N GLY A 107 -79.43 -7.32 -17.31
CA GLY A 107 -80.87 -7.11 -17.23
C GLY A 107 -81.36 -5.64 -17.31
N VAL A 108 -80.46 -4.67 -17.54
CA VAL A 108 -80.86 -3.29 -17.86
C VAL A 108 -81.35 -3.22 -19.31
N LYS A 109 -82.53 -2.63 -19.53
CA LYS A 109 -83.29 -2.67 -20.80
C LYS A 109 -82.55 -2.09 -22.01
N ASP A 110 -81.54 -1.26 -21.78
CA ASP A 110 -80.74 -0.58 -22.81
C ASP A 110 -79.33 -1.18 -22.99
N VAL A 111 -78.99 -2.25 -22.28
CA VAL A 111 -77.72 -2.98 -22.41
C VAL A 111 -77.94 -4.23 -23.26
N ARG A 112 -77.26 -4.32 -24.40
CA ARG A 112 -77.30 -5.50 -25.29
C ARG A 112 -76.69 -6.71 -24.59
N GLU A 113 -77.34 -7.87 -24.69
CA GLU A 113 -76.79 -9.15 -24.21
C GLU A 113 -75.55 -9.53 -25.03
N SER A 114 -74.48 -9.97 -24.35
CA SER A 114 -73.26 -10.47 -25.00
C SER A 114 -73.61 -11.69 -25.86
N ASP A 115 -73.36 -11.61 -27.16
CA ASP A 115 -73.53 -12.76 -28.06
C ASP A 115 -72.19 -13.51 -28.28
N ASN A 116 -72.28 -14.68 -28.93
CA ASN A 116 -71.08 -15.47 -29.22
C ASN A 116 -70.12 -14.76 -30.19
N GLU A 117 -70.60 -13.79 -30.99
CA GLU A 117 -69.75 -12.98 -31.87
C GLU A 117 -68.95 -11.94 -31.07
N ASP A 118 -69.55 -11.36 -30.02
CA ASP A 118 -68.88 -10.47 -29.07
C ASP A 118 -67.75 -11.20 -28.36
N GLU A 119 -67.95 -12.46 -27.93
CA GLU A 119 -66.89 -13.29 -27.34
C GLU A 119 -65.73 -13.54 -28.33
N HIS A 120 -66.02 -13.87 -29.58
CA HIS A 120 -65.00 -14.04 -30.61
C HIS A 120 -64.26 -12.74 -30.92
N THR A 121 -64.97 -11.61 -30.95
CA THR A 121 -64.41 -10.29 -31.21
C THR A 121 -63.54 -9.82 -30.04
N MET A 122 -64.01 -9.99 -28.81
CA MET A 122 -63.24 -9.75 -27.58
C MET A 122 -62.00 -10.64 -27.52
N ALA A 123 -62.13 -11.94 -27.83
CA ALA A 123 -60.99 -12.86 -27.88
C ALA A 123 -59.98 -12.46 -28.97
N SER A 124 -60.42 -11.86 -30.08
CA SER A 124 -59.54 -11.33 -31.12
C SER A 124 -58.90 -9.98 -30.75
N ILE A 125 -59.63 -9.09 -30.06
CA ILE A 125 -59.12 -7.78 -29.60
C ILE A 125 -58.12 -7.96 -28.45
N TRP A 126 -58.39 -8.91 -27.56
CA TRP A 126 -57.53 -9.27 -26.43
C TRP A 126 -56.59 -10.44 -26.73
N ALA A 127 -56.62 -10.98 -27.95
CA ALA A 127 -55.59 -11.88 -28.42
C ALA A 127 -54.24 -11.18 -28.21
N HIS A 128 -53.26 -11.91 -27.66
CA HIS A 128 -51.98 -11.33 -27.28
C HIS A 128 -51.37 -10.60 -28.48
N THR A 129 -51.44 -9.27 -28.43
CA THR A 129 -50.86 -8.42 -29.47
C THR A 129 -49.35 -8.65 -29.46
N GLU A 130 -48.71 -8.52 -30.62
CA GLU A 130 -47.25 -8.64 -30.69
C GLU A 130 -46.55 -7.71 -29.70
N GLN A 131 -47.13 -6.54 -29.45
CA GLN A 131 -46.70 -5.60 -28.42
C GLN A 131 -46.77 -6.19 -27.00
N GLN A 132 -47.85 -6.88 -26.63
CA GLN A 132 -47.96 -7.53 -25.33
C GLN A 132 -46.93 -8.64 -25.17
N ARG A 133 -46.71 -9.47 -26.21
CA ARG A 133 -45.66 -10.50 -26.18
C ARG A 133 -44.27 -9.89 -26.07
N TYR A 134 -44.01 -8.80 -26.78
CA TYR A 134 -42.75 -8.04 -26.68
C TYR A 134 -42.54 -7.49 -25.26
N VAL A 135 -43.57 -6.87 -24.67
CA VAL A 135 -43.51 -6.35 -23.31
C VAL A 135 -43.33 -7.46 -22.28
N GLN A 136 -44.02 -8.59 -22.44
CA GLN A 136 -43.86 -9.77 -21.57
C GLN A 136 -42.45 -10.35 -21.67
N SER A 137 -41.93 -10.54 -22.89
CA SER A 137 -40.54 -10.99 -23.10
C SER A 137 -39.56 -10.03 -22.42
N ARG A 138 -39.71 -8.72 -22.65
CA ARG A 138 -38.84 -7.71 -22.05
C ARG A 138 -38.96 -7.64 -20.52
N LEU A 139 -40.13 -7.93 -19.98
CA LEU A 139 -40.36 -8.03 -18.54
C LEU A 139 -39.63 -9.24 -17.94
N GLU A 140 -39.65 -10.39 -18.61
CA GLU A 140 -38.91 -11.57 -18.19
C GLU A 140 -37.39 -11.34 -18.24
N ASP A 141 -36.88 -10.70 -19.31
CA ASP A 141 -35.48 -10.29 -19.40
C ASP A 141 -35.09 -9.37 -18.23
N LEU A 142 -35.95 -8.38 -17.89
CA LEU A 142 -35.73 -7.49 -16.75
C LEU A 142 -35.74 -8.24 -15.41
N LYS A 143 -36.66 -9.20 -15.22
CA LYS A 143 -36.70 -10.03 -14.00
C LYS A 143 -35.42 -10.86 -13.86
N GLN A 144 -34.96 -11.47 -14.95
CA GLN A 144 -33.72 -12.22 -14.97
C GLN A 144 -32.53 -11.33 -14.59
N MET A 145 -32.36 -10.17 -15.25
CA MET A 145 -31.29 -9.22 -14.95
C MET A 145 -31.32 -8.74 -13.48
N ILE A 146 -32.51 -8.50 -12.92
CA ILE A 146 -32.66 -8.12 -11.50
C ILE A 146 -32.26 -9.28 -10.59
N GLY A 147 -32.63 -10.52 -10.94
CA GLY A 147 -32.24 -11.74 -10.21
C GLY A 147 -30.72 -11.89 -10.15
N GLU A 148 -30.06 -11.85 -11.30
CA GLU A 148 -28.60 -11.95 -11.43
C GLU A 148 -27.88 -10.83 -10.67
N SER A 149 -28.36 -9.58 -10.77
CA SER A 149 -27.79 -8.44 -10.04
C SER A 149 -27.93 -8.58 -8.52
N ARG A 150 -29.05 -9.15 -8.03
CA ARG A 150 -29.28 -9.44 -6.62
C ARG A 150 -28.43 -10.60 -6.11
N GLU A 151 -28.28 -11.66 -6.90
CA GLU A 151 -27.41 -12.78 -6.54
C GLU A 151 -25.95 -12.33 -6.47
N THR A 152 -25.50 -11.58 -7.47
CA THR A 152 -24.16 -10.96 -7.49
C THR A 152 -23.97 -10.02 -6.30
N ARG A 153 -24.99 -9.22 -5.95
CA ARG A 153 -24.98 -8.42 -4.72
C ARG A 153 -24.78 -9.28 -3.49
N SER A 154 -25.53 -10.36 -3.37
CA SER A 154 -25.48 -11.25 -2.22
C SER A 154 -24.08 -11.86 -2.06
N LYS A 155 -23.46 -12.30 -3.18
CA LYS A 155 -22.08 -12.81 -3.22
C LYS A 155 -21.05 -11.75 -2.79
N VAL A 156 -21.18 -10.51 -3.28
CA VAL A 156 -20.28 -9.40 -2.89
C VAL A 156 -20.49 -8.98 -1.42
N LEU A 157 -21.71 -9.12 -0.90
CA LEU A 157 -22.03 -8.82 0.48
C LEU A 157 -21.59 -9.92 1.45
N SER A 158 -21.67 -11.20 1.05
CA SER A 158 -21.33 -12.33 1.91
C SER A 158 -19.83 -12.38 2.20
N SER A 159 -18.99 -12.06 1.22
CA SER A 159 -17.55 -11.88 1.43
C SER A 159 -17.27 -10.46 1.94
N SER A 160 -16.78 -10.35 3.18
CA SER A 160 -16.38 -9.08 3.81
C SER A 160 -15.18 -8.43 3.12
N THR A 161 -14.38 -9.22 2.43
CA THR A 161 -13.07 -8.86 1.86
C THR A 161 -13.05 -8.88 0.33
N ASN A 162 -14.21 -9.08 -0.32
CA ASN A 162 -14.29 -9.15 -1.77
C ASN A 162 -13.56 -7.95 -2.43
N PRO A 163 -12.47 -8.22 -3.19
CA PRO A 163 -11.65 -7.16 -3.77
C PRO A 163 -12.50 -6.25 -4.65
N TRP A 164 -13.50 -6.79 -5.36
CA TRP A 164 -14.34 -6.07 -6.31
C TRP A 164 -15.33 -5.09 -5.68
N ARG A 165 -15.39 -4.92 -4.36
CA ARG A 165 -16.24 -3.88 -3.75
C ARG A 165 -15.92 -2.49 -4.27
N ILE A 166 -16.98 -1.70 -4.48
CA ILE A 166 -16.89 -0.31 -4.93
C ILE A 166 -16.28 0.56 -3.84
N THR A 167 -15.11 1.10 -4.14
CA THR A 167 -14.37 2.06 -3.32
C THR A 167 -14.79 3.49 -3.65
N SER A 168 -14.40 4.45 -2.81
CA SER A 168 -14.49 5.88 -3.15
C SER A 168 -13.70 6.24 -4.41
N HIS A 169 -12.63 5.48 -4.73
CA HIS A 169 -11.81 5.73 -5.91
C HIS A 169 -12.58 5.35 -7.17
N ASP A 170 -13.31 4.23 -7.16
CA ASP A 170 -14.13 3.81 -8.30
C ASP A 170 -15.20 4.86 -8.63
N VAL A 171 -15.76 5.51 -7.61
CA VAL A 171 -16.70 6.63 -7.77
C VAL A 171 -16.05 7.82 -8.46
N ILE A 172 -14.84 8.21 -8.01
CA ILE A 172 -14.10 9.32 -8.60
C ILE A 172 -13.70 8.98 -10.04
N SER A 173 -13.20 7.77 -10.29
CA SER A 173 -12.85 7.31 -11.64
C SER A 173 -14.07 7.32 -12.58
N ALA A 174 -15.23 6.85 -12.11
CA ALA A 174 -16.47 6.94 -12.87
C ALA A 174 -16.90 8.39 -13.13
N ALA A 175 -16.76 9.28 -12.14
CA ALA A 175 -17.08 10.69 -12.29
C ALA A 175 -16.14 11.41 -13.26
N LEU A 176 -14.83 11.14 -13.18
CA LEU A 176 -13.82 11.71 -14.07
C LEU A 176 -13.99 11.23 -15.52
N ARG A 177 -14.39 9.97 -15.75
CA ARG A 177 -14.76 9.51 -17.10
C ARG A 177 -16.07 10.14 -17.58
N GLY A 178 -16.97 10.50 -16.67
CA GLY A 178 -18.19 11.24 -16.97
C GLY A 178 -18.00 12.69 -17.35
N LEU A 179 -16.86 13.26 -16.98
CA LEU A 179 -16.33 14.49 -17.57
C LEU A 179 -15.64 14.14 -18.89
N ALA A 180 -16.36 13.52 -19.83
CA ALA A 180 -15.91 13.58 -21.22
C ALA A 180 -15.73 15.07 -21.55
N PRO A 181 -14.66 15.46 -22.29
CA PRO A 181 -14.54 16.83 -22.73
C PRO A 181 -15.84 17.18 -23.44
N LEU A 182 -16.42 18.31 -23.05
CA LEU A 182 -17.49 18.95 -23.79
C LEU A 182 -16.88 19.35 -25.15
N GLU A 183 -16.64 18.39 -26.03
CA GLU A 183 -16.48 18.62 -27.45
C GLU A 183 -17.87 18.96 -27.97
N ASP A 184 -18.36 20.11 -27.52
CA ASP A 184 -19.40 20.83 -28.23
C ASP A 184 -18.78 21.22 -29.57
N SER A 185 -19.13 20.45 -30.60
CA SER A 185 -19.79 21.02 -31.78
C SER A 185 -19.30 22.42 -32.19
N ILE A 186 -17.99 22.55 -32.44
CA ILE A 186 -17.49 23.57 -33.36
C ILE A 186 -17.81 23.02 -34.75
N GLU A 187 -19.04 23.26 -35.21
CA GLU A 187 -19.33 23.28 -36.62
C GLU A 187 -18.36 24.24 -37.31
N ASP A 188 -17.82 23.80 -38.44
CA ASP A 188 -16.91 24.54 -39.32
C ASP A 188 -17.33 26.01 -39.51
N GLY A 189 -16.70 26.88 -38.74
CA GLY A 189 -16.78 28.32 -38.89
C GLY A 189 -15.37 28.89 -38.87
N ALA A 190 -14.77 28.98 -40.05
CA ALA A 190 -13.50 29.67 -40.26
C ALA A 190 -13.49 31.02 -39.53
N LEU A 191 -12.44 31.27 -38.73
CA LEU A 191 -11.76 32.56 -38.57
C LEU A 191 -10.55 32.39 -37.61
N ASP A 192 -9.38 32.53 -38.21
CA ASP A 192 -8.10 33.04 -37.71
C ASP A 192 -7.83 33.10 -36.19
N GLY A 193 -6.85 32.28 -35.78
CA GLY A 193 -5.75 32.60 -34.87
C GLY A 193 -6.04 33.36 -33.56
N GLU A 194 -5.97 32.64 -32.43
CA GLU A 194 -5.02 32.90 -31.33
C GLU A 194 -5.21 31.87 -30.19
N SER A 195 -4.10 31.48 -29.55
CA SER A 195 -4.00 30.40 -28.57
C SER A 195 -4.91 30.56 -27.34
N GLY A 196 -5.92 29.69 -27.22
CA GLY A 196 -6.70 29.48 -26.01
C GLY A 196 -6.06 28.42 -25.10
N THR A 197 -5.34 28.85 -24.06
CA THR A 197 -4.86 27.98 -22.98
C THR A 197 -6.01 27.70 -22.01
N LEU A 198 -6.44 26.43 -21.88
CA LEU A 198 -7.43 26.01 -20.90
C LEU A 198 -6.87 26.16 -19.47
N ARG A 199 -7.28 27.23 -18.78
CA ARG A 199 -7.10 27.40 -17.34
C ARG A 199 -8.12 26.55 -16.59
N ILE A 200 -7.66 25.48 -15.94
CA ILE A 200 -8.37 24.85 -14.84
C ILE A 200 -8.48 25.91 -13.73
N SER A 201 -9.68 26.46 -13.58
CA SER A 201 -9.97 27.45 -12.54
C SER A 201 -10.03 26.73 -11.19
N THR A 202 -8.92 26.76 -10.46
CA THR A 202 -8.90 26.45 -9.04
C THR A 202 -9.71 27.52 -8.29
N LEU A 203 -10.86 27.09 -7.74
CA LEU A 203 -11.59 27.81 -6.71
C LEU A 203 -10.66 28.08 -5.52
N THR A 204 -10.04 29.26 -5.52
CA THR A 204 -9.33 29.81 -4.37
C THR A 204 -10.22 30.87 -3.75
N TYR A 205 -10.65 30.60 -2.52
CA TYR A 205 -11.27 31.61 -1.66
C TYR A 205 -10.24 32.70 -1.37
N ALA A 206 -10.47 33.89 -1.90
CA ALA A 206 -9.71 35.08 -1.57
C ALA A 206 -10.22 35.68 -0.26
N THR A 207 -9.35 35.75 0.75
CA THR A 207 -9.40 36.77 1.80
C THR A 207 -8.53 37.95 1.36
N PRO A 208 -9.02 39.20 1.38
CA PRO A 208 -8.17 40.36 1.20
C PRO A 208 -7.60 40.77 2.56
N ASP A 209 -6.28 40.85 2.69
CA ASP A 209 -5.60 42.09 3.10
C ASP A 209 -4.07 41.89 3.17
N GLN A 210 -3.36 43.00 2.99
CA GLN A 210 -1.94 43.25 3.25
C GLN A 210 -0.96 43.01 2.10
N GLY A 211 -0.70 44.14 1.42
CA GLY A 211 0.34 44.31 0.44
C GLY A 211 1.76 44.36 0.99
N ALA A 212 2.66 44.30 0.01
CA ALA A 212 3.96 44.96 -0.07
C ALA A 212 5.21 44.25 0.48
N GLN A 213 6.27 44.35 -0.35
CA GLN A 213 7.68 43.99 -0.16
C GLN A 213 7.96 42.48 -0.39
N MET A 214 8.83 42.04 -1.30
CA MET A 214 10.05 42.59 -1.87
C MET A 214 10.19 42.20 -3.35
N LYS A 215 10.42 43.19 -4.22
CA LYS A 215 11.18 43.02 -5.46
C LYS A 215 12.65 43.26 -5.13
N LYS A 216 13.49 42.25 -5.31
CA LYS A 216 14.91 42.31 -5.75
C LYS A 216 15.54 40.96 -5.45
N TYR A 217 15.86 40.21 -6.50
CA TYR A 217 16.99 39.28 -6.66
C TYR A 217 16.63 38.29 -7.79
N GLN A 218 16.59 38.81 -9.01
CA GLN A 218 16.71 37.99 -10.23
C GLN A 218 17.53 38.80 -11.22
N SER A 219 18.84 38.55 -11.24
CA SER A 219 19.69 38.81 -12.39
C SER A 219 21.06 38.19 -12.12
N SER A 220 21.26 36.95 -12.57
CA SER A 220 22.51 36.47 -13.18
C SER A 220 22.55 34.94 -13.15
N HIS A 221 22.11 34.28 -14.22
CA HIS A 221 22.67 33.05 -14.77
C HIS A 221 21.84 32.66 -16.01
N GLN A 222 22.18 33.25 -17.14
CA GLN A 222 21.87 32.69 -18.45
C GLN A 222 22.97 31.67 -18.76
N GLN A 223 22.61 30.38 -18.78
CA GLN A 223 23.34 29.33 -19.49
C GLN A 223 22.54 28.94 -20.73
N PRO A 224 23.22 28.55 -21.82
CA PRO A 224 22.57 28.34 -23.10
C PRO A 224 21.74 27.05 -23.10
N ALA A 225 20.56 27.15 -23.72
CA ALA A 225 19.66 26.03 -23.95
C ALA A 225 20.31 25.05 -24.94
N SER A 226 20.78 23.91 -24.44
CA SER A 226 20.95 22.71 -25.23
C SER A 226 19.58 22.06 -25.40
N GLU A 227 19.11 21.99 -26.65
CA GLU A 227 17.96 21.20 -27.08
C GLU A 227 18.10 19.75 -26.61
N GLN A 228 17.45 19.42 -25.50
CA GLN A 228 17.17 18.03 -25.17
C GLN A 228 15.90 17.66 -25.91
N GLN A 229 16.06 16.85 -26.96
CA GLN A 229 14.98 16.10 -27.60
C GLN A 229 14.20 15.37 -26.50
N GLY A 230 12.97 15.85 -26.26
CA GLY A 230 12.03 15.20 -25.37
C GLY A 230 11.75 13.80 -25.90
N MET A 231 12.24 12.78 -25.19
CA MET A 231 11.73 11.43 -25.31
C MET A 231 10.20 11.49 -25.16
N PRO A 232 9.43 10.81 -26.02
CA PRO A 232 7.98 10.76 -25.85
C PRO A 232 7.71 10.15 -24.48
N VAL A 233 7.14 10.95 -23.58
CA VAL A 233 6.59 10.46 -22.32
C VAL A 233 5.51 9.47 -22.74
N SER A 234 5.80 8.17 -22.55
CA SER A 234 4.85 7.10 -22.79
C SER A 234 3.65 7.35 -21.89
N ASP A 235 2.55 7.80 -22.50
CA ASP A 235 1.30 8.21 -21.86
C ASP A 235 0.47 7.00 -21.36
N GLN A 236 1.13 5.86 -21.14
CA GLN A 236 0.53 4.56 -20.83
C GLN A 236 0.58 4.15 -19.34
N ALA A 237 1.16 4.94 -18.43
CA ALA A 237 1.41 4.50 -17.06
C ALA A 237 0.28 4.80 -16.05
N ASP A 238 -1.00 4.81 -16.48
CA ASP A 238 -2.10 4.88 -15.52
C ASP A 238 -3.13 3.75 -15.75
N PRO A 239 -3.19 2.72 -14.88
CA PRO A 239 -4.24 1.70 -14.95
C PRO A 239 -5.66 2.30 -14.83
N ARG A 240 -5.80 3.56 -14.39
CA ARG A 240 -7.07 4.33 -14.41
C ARG A 240 -7.57 4.63 -15.84
N ARG A 241 -6.70 4.60 -16.85
CA ARG A 241 -7.06 4.69 -18.28
C ARG A 241 -7.45 3.35 -18.87
N ASN A 242 -7.16 2.22 -18.22
CA ASN A 242 -7.55 0.92 -18.76
C ASN A 242 -9.08 0.79 -18.73
N PRO A 243 -9.77 0.78 -19.89
CA PRO A 243 -11.23 0.66 -19.93
C PRO A 243 -11.69 -0.67 -19.31
N ASP A 244 -10.89 -1.72 -19.46
CA ASP A 244 -11.18 -3.08 -19.05
C ASP A 244 -11.29 -3.20 -17.53
N PHE A 245 -10.54 -2.39 -16.77
CA PHE A 245 -10.60 -2.46 -15.31
C PHE A 245 -11.95 -2.00 -14.75
N LEU A 246 -12.45 -0.84 -15.19
CA LEU A 246 -13.78 -0.39 -14.76
C LEU A 246 -14.87 -1.33 -15.28
N GLU A 247 -14.68 -1.93 -16.44
CA GLU A 247 -15.59 -2.95 -16.96
C GLU A 247 -15.61 -4.22 -16.08
N GLN A 248 -14.45 -4.65 -15.59
CA GLN A 248 -14.35 -5.73 -14.60
C GLN A 248 -15.02 -5.33 -13.28
N VAL A 249 -14.78 -4.13 -12.75
CA VAL A 249 -15.47 -3.65 -11.53
C VAL A 249 -16.98 -3.63 -11.76
N ARG A 250 -17.44 -3.17 -12.92
CA ARG A 250 -18.84 -3.12 -13.31
C ARG A 250 -19.45 -4.51 -13.31
N ALA A 251 -18.84 -5.45 -14.02
CA ALA A 251 -19.29 -6.84 -14.14
C ALA A 251 -19.38 -7.52 -12.78
N HIS A 252 -18.32 -7.44 -11.96
CA HIS A 252 -18.27 -8.09 -10.66
C HIS A 252 -19.23 -7.46 -9.62
N ASN A 253 -19.69 -6.22 -9.82
CA ASN A 253 -20.69 -5.61 -8.96
C ASN A 253 -22.13 -5.79 -9.44
N GLY A 254 -22.34 -6.44 -10.58
CA GLY A 254 -23.65 -6.59 -11.21
C GLY A 254 -24.23 -5.25 -11.68
N ILE A 255 -23.36 -4.32 -12.09
CA ILE A 255 -23.78 -3.07 -12.72
C ILE A 255 -24.08 -3.39 -14.21
N PRO A 256 -25.27 -3.03 -14.72
CA PRO A 256 -25.69 -3.45 -16.04
C PRO A 256 -24.90 -2.74 -17.17
N GLN A 257 -24.76 -3.41 -18.32
CA GLN A 257 -23.93 -2.92 -19.44
C GLN A 257 -24.44 -1.59 -20.03
N HIS A 258 -25.75 -1.38 -20.08
CA HIS A 258 -26.33 -0.10 -20.53
C HIS A 258 -25.93 1.07 -19.63
N ALA A 259 -25.64 0.84 -18.34
CA ALA A 259 -25.16 1.89 -17.46
C ALA A 259 -23.74 2.35 -17.84
N ALA A 260 -22.94 1.51 -18.51
CA ALA A 260 -21.61 1.91 -18.98
C ALA A 260 -21.64 2.76 -20.25
N GLN A 261 -22.74 2.74 -21.01
CA GLN A 261 -22.90 3.55 -22.21
C GLN A 261 -23.15 5.02 -21.88
N ASN A 262 -23.56 5.31 -20.64
CA ASN A 262 -23.79 6.67 -20.16
C ASN A 262 -23.10 6.87 -18.80
N ASN A 263 -22.08 7.71 -18.77
CA ASN A 263 -21.27 7.93 -17.57
C ASN A 263 -22.06 8.45 -16.37
N GLU A 264 -23.13 9.24 -16.58
CA GLU A 264 -23.99 9.70 -15.49
C GLU A 264 -24.75 8.51 -14.87
N LEU A 265 -25.27 7.61 -15.71
CA LEU A 265 -25.91 6.38 -15.24
C LEU A 265 -24.90 5.49 -14.52
N LEU A 266 -23.69 5.33 -15.06
CA LEU A 266 -22.62 4.59 -14.39
C LEU A 266 -22.34 5.17 -12.99
N LEU A 267 -22.14 6.47 -12.88
CA LEU A 267 -21.87 7.15 -11.61
C LEU A 267 -23.02 6.96 -10.62
N ARG A 268 -24.28 7.14 -11.06
CA ARG A 268 -25.46 6.91 -10.21
C ARG A 268 -25.54 5.48 -9.70
N TRP A 269 -25.28 4.50 -10.57
CA TRP A 269 -25.23 3.08 -10.18
C TRP A 269 -24.11 2.79 -9.17
N VAL A 270 -22.91 3.31 -9.42
CA VAL A 270 -21.75 3.15 -8.56
C VAL A 270 -22.01 3.76 -7.17
N LEU A 271 -22.57 4.97 -7.11
CA LEU A 271 -22.96 5.65 -5.86
C LEU A 271 -24.03 4.87 -5.11
N SER A 272 -25.16 4.55 -5.77
CA SER A 272 -26.27 3.79 -5.18
C SER A 272 -25.81 2.45 -4.61
N ARG A 273 -24.91 1.78 -5.34
CA ARG A 273 -24.34 0.51 -4.91
C ARG A 273 -23.42 0.67 -3.71
N ARG A 274 -22.51 1.65 -3.73
CA ARG A 274 -21.64 1.94 -2.58
C ARG A 274 -22.44 2.26 -1.33
N ASP A 275 -23.46 3.09 -1.45
CA ASP A 275 -24.27 3.52 -0.31
C ASP A 275 -25.07 2.34 0.24
N SER A 276 -25.63 1.50 -0.64
CA SER A 276 -26.28 0.24 -0.25
C SER A 276 -25.34 -0.69 0.53
N LEU A 277 -24.09 -0.88 0.06
CA LEU A 277 -23.09 -1.70 0.74
C LEU A 277 -22.73 -1.11 2.12
N ARG A 278 -22.59 0.21 2.23
CA ARG A 278 -22.34 0.90 3.51
C ARG A 278 -23.49 0.74 4.49
N PHE A 279 -24.73 0.90 4.03
CA PHE A 279 -25.91 0.70 4.89
C PHE A 279 -26.00 -0.74 5.41
N ASP A 280 -25.71 -1.73 4.56
CA ASP A 280 -25.71 -3.14 4.96
C ASP A 280 -24.57 -3.44 5.95
N GLN A 281 -23.40 -2.83 5.79
CA GLN A 281 -22.28 -2.93 6.75
C GLN A 281 -22.58 -2.29 8.10
N ILE A 282 -23.35 -1.20 8.14
CA ILE A 282 -23.75 -0.56 9.40
C ILE A 282 -24.83 -1.39 10.11
N LYS A 283 -25.79 -1.93 9.35
CA LYS A 283 -26.92 -2.70 9.90
C LYS A 283 -26.53 -4.08 10.36
N SER A 284 -25.75 -4.80 9.56
CA SER A 284 -25.15 -6.03 10.01
C SER A 284 -24.01 -5.63 10.94
N LYS A 285 -24.03 -6.02 12.21
CA LYS A 285 -22.84 -5.98 13.08
C LYS A 285 -21.79 -6.98 12.54
N LYS A 286 -21.48 -6.90 11.24
CA LYS A 286 -20.69 -7.89 10.53
C LYS A 286 -19.30 -7.87 11.14
N GLN A 287 -18.89 -9.07 11.48
CA GLN A 287 -17.61 -9.38 12.06
C GLN A 287 -16.51 -8.74 11.19
N ARG A 288 -15.62 -7.98 11.82
CA ARG A 288 -14.42 -7.46 11.16
C ARG A 288 -13.70 -8.64 10.52
N PRO A 289 -13.18 -8.51 9.29
CA PRO A 289 -12.47 -9.61 8.66
C PRO A 289 -11.29 -10.03 9.55
N SER A 290 -11.14 -11.34 9.75
CA SER A 290 -10.04 -11.88 10.55
C SER A 290 -8.72 -11.75 9.78
N ALA A 291 -7.57 -11.71 10.49
CA ALA A 291 -6.26 -11.72 9.83
C ALA A 291 -6.13 -12.89 8.85
N GLN A 292 -6.60 -14.08 9.22
CA GLN A 292 -6.53 -15.26 8.36
C GLN A 292 -7.32 -15.07 7.07
N GLN A 293 -8.51 -14.46 7.16
CA GLN A 293 -9.29 -14.18 5.97
C GLN A 293 -8.55 -13.21 5.05
N ILE A 294 -8.04 -12.10 5.61
CA ILE A 294 -7.25 -11.11 4.84
C ILE A 294 -6.01 -11.77 4.21
N ALA A 295 -5.31 -12.63 4.94
CA ALA A 295 -4.16 -13.37 4.45
C ALA A 295 -4.53 -14.27 3.25
N ASN A 296 -5.58 -15.07 3.39
CA ASN A 296 -6.06 -15.93 2.30
C ASN A 296 -6.45 -15.10 1.07
N ASP A 297 -7.18 -13.99 1.27
CA ASP A 297 -7.57 -13.11 0.18
C ASP A 297 -6.36 -12.48 -0.52
N LEU A 298 -5.32 -12.11 0.24
CA LEU A 298 -4.05 -11.60 -0.29
C LEU A 298 -3.27 -12.68 -1.07
N GLN A 299 -3.36 -13.93 -0.64
CA GLN A 299 -2.76 -15.07 -1.34
C GLN A 299 -3.42 -15.33 -2.70
N GLU A 300 -4.72 -15.07 -2.81
CA GLU A 300 -5.48 -15.20 -4.06
C GLU A 300 -5.25 -14.03 -5.04
N GLN A 301 -4.65 -12.91 -4.61
CA GLN A 301 -4.42 -11.77 -5.51
C GLN A 301 -3.15 -11.96 -6.36
N ASP A 302 -3.29 -11.73 -7.66
CA ASP A 302 -2.25 -11.79 -8.69
C ASP A 302 -1.84 -10.41 -9.23
N SER A 303 -2.43 -9.33 -8.71
CA SER A 303 -2.18 -7.96 -9.15
C SER A 303 -2.08 -6.98 -7.98
N ILE A 304 -1.26 -5.93 -8.15
CA ILE A 304 -1.09 -4.87 -7.14
C ILE A 304 -2.42 -4.15 -6.88
N ASN A 305 -3.26 -3.98 -7.91
CA ASN A 305 -4.59 -3.41 -7.74
C ASN A 305 -5.51 -4.31 -6.91
N GLY A 306 -5.47 -5.63 -7.08
CA GLY A 306 -6.18 -6.57 -6.22
C GLY A 306 -5.76 -6.44 -4.76
N ILE A 307 -4.44 -6.49 -4.51
CA ILE A 307 -3.84 -6.33 -3.16
C ILE A 307 -4.28 -5.00 -2.54
N ARG A 308 -4.13 -3.89 -3.28
CA ARG A 308 -4.54 -2.54 -2.86
C ARG A 308 -5.99 -2.50 -2.41
N ARG A 309 -6.89 -3.18 -3.14
CA ARG A 309 -8.31 -3.24 -2.81
C ARG A 309 -8.56 -4.04 -1.55
N VAL A 310 -8.00 -5.24 -1.42
CA VAL A 310 -8.14 -6.09 -0.22
C VAL A 310 -7.67 -5.33 1.03
N VAL A 311 -6.49 -4.71 0.98
CA VAL A 311 -5.92 -3.96 2.12
C VAL A 311 -6.78 -2.75 2.47
N PHE A 312 -7.12 -1.91 1.49
CA PHE A 312 -7.89 -0.70 1.78
C PHE A 312 -9.33 -0.99 2.18
N HIS A 313 -9.97 -2.03 1.64
CA HIS A 313 -11.28 -2.48 2.11
C HIS A 313 -11.21 -2.95 3.55
N SER A 314 -10.19 -3.74 3.90
CA SER A 314 -9.95 -4.18 5.27
C SER A 314 -9.78 -3.00 6.22
N LEU A 315 -9.00 -1.99 5.83
CA LEU A 315 -8.84 -0.76 6.61
C LEU A 315 -10.16 0.01 6.78
N THR A 316 -10.96 0.15 5.72
CA THR A 316 -12.26 0.83 5.83
C THR A 316 -13.27 0.05 6.69
N ALA A 317 -13.13 -1.27 6.78
CA ALA A 317 -13.92 -2.11 7.67
C ALA A 317 -13.43 -2.04 9.13
N ASN A 318 -12.46 -1.17 9.44
CA ASN A 318 -11.76 -1.12 10.72
C ASN A 318 -11.16 -2.48 11.11
N ALA A 319 -10.75 -3.26 10.11
CA ALA A 319 -9.98 -4.47 10.37
C ALA A 319 -8.67 -4.06 11.03
N ASP A 320 -8.35 -4.73 12.12
CA ASP A 320 -7.10 -4.46 12.78
C ASP A 320 -6.00 -5.22 12.02
N LEU A 321 -5.29 -4.50 11.14
CA LEU A 321 -4.06 -5.02 10.53
C LEU A 321 -2.97 -5.26 11.60
N ASN A 322 -3.21 -4.83 12.84
CA ASN A 322 -2.27 -4.87 13.94
C ASN A 322 -2.40 -6.09 14.86
N LEU A 323 -3.06 -7.18 14.44
CA LEU A 323 -3.36 -8.31 15.32
C LEU A 323 -2.15 -8.74 16.17
N ASP A 324 -2.27 -8.41 17.46
CA ASP A 324 -1.23 -8.45 18.46
C ASP A 324 -0.63 -9.84 18.64
N SER A 325 0.69 -9.92 18.64
CA SER A 325 1.50 -11.07 19.08
C SER A 325 1.32 -11.40 20.58
N SER A 326 0.38 -10.75 21.28
CA SER A 326 0.05 -11.08 22.67
C SER A 326 -0.86 -12.30 22.80
N ALA A 327 -1.31 -12.88 21.69
CA ALA A 327 -1.98 -14.16 21.71
C ALA A 327 -0.94 -15.30 21.83
N GLN A 328 -1.08 -16.07 22.90
CA GLN A 328 -0.28 -17.24 23.26
C GLN A 328 0.06 -18.12 22.04
N GLU A 329 1.36 -18.28 21.76
CA GLU A 329 2.10 -19.36 21.05
C GLU A 329 1.46 -20.13 19.87
N GLY A 330 0.31 -19.69 19.36
CA GLY A 330 -0.30 -20.19 18.14
C GLY A 330 0.29 -19.48 16.93
N GLU A 331 0.45 -20.23 15.84
CA GLU A 331 0.89 -19.82 14.51
C GLU A 331 -0.02 -18.71 13.95
N GLN A 332 0.17 -17.48 14.41
CA GLN A 332 -0.57 -16.33 13.91
C GLN A 332 0.06 -15.80 12.63
N VAL A 333 -0.76 -15.70 11.59
CA VAL A 333 -0.38 -15.14 10.30
C VAL A 333 -0.22 -13.63 10.42
N SER A 334 1.00 -13.14 10.16
CA SER A 334 1.30 -11.71 10.11
C SER A 334 0.74 -11.12 8.82
N VAL A 335 -0.33 -10.33 8.91
CA VAL A 335 -0.92 -9.65 7.75
C VAL A 335 0.09 -8.72 7.07
N ALA A 336 1.01 -8.11 7.83
CA ALA A 336 2.08 -7.28 7.26
C ALA A 336 3.03 -8.09 6.36
N GLN A 337 3.36 -9.32 6.78
CA GLN A 337 4.17 -10.25 5.99
C GLN A 337 3.41 -10.72 4.76
N GLU A 338 2.12 -11.03 4.88
CA GLU A 338 1.29 -11.44 3.74
C GLU A 338 1.11 -10.33 2.70
N ILE A 339 0.94 -9.08 3.12
CA ILE A 339 0.93 -7.93 2.19
C ILE A 339 2.26 -7.85 1.43
N ARG A 340 3.37 -8.03 2.15
CA ARG A 340 4.70 -8.04 1.56
C ARG A 340 4.85 -9.15 0.55
N ASP A 341 4.57 -10.39 0.95
CA ASP A 341 4.75 -11.57 0.12
C ASP A 341 3.83 -11.52 -1.10
N ALA A 342 2.61 -11.00 -0.97
CA ALA A 342 1.73 -10.73 -2.11
C ALA A 342 2.34 -9.73 -3.10
N CYS A 343 2.89 -8.60 -2.64
CA CYS A 343 3.54 -7.64 -3.52
C CYS A 343 4.76 -8.26 -4.22
N VAL A 344 5.58 -9.02 -3.48
CA VAL A 344 6.76 -9.70 -4.02
C VAL A 344 6.35 -10.72 -5.10
N ARG A 345 5.32 -11.55 -4.86
CA ARG A 345 4.80 -12.49 -5.86
C ARG A 345 4.41 -11.81 -7.16
N VAL A 346 3.70 -10.67 -7.09
CA VAL A 346 3.27 -9.94 -8.29
C VAL A 346 4.46 -9.34 -9.04
N MET A 347 5.42 -8.75 -8.32
CA MET A 347 6.64 -8.20 -8.93
C MET A 347 7.50 -9.29 -9.59
N ASP A 348 7.63 -10.46 -8.97
CA ASP A 348 8.45 -11.55 -9.48
C ASP A 348 7.76 -12.27 -10.67
N ALA A 349 6.41 -12.32 -10.67
CA ALA A 349 5.64 -12.85 -11.81
C ALA A 349 5.67 -11.93 -13.04
N SER A 350 5.83 -10.63 -12.84
CA SER A 350 5.87 -9.60 -13.90
C SER A 350 7.00 -8.60 -13.64
N PRO A 351 8.26 -8.95 -13.95
CA PRO A 351 9.45 -8.16 -13.57
C PRO A 351 9.64 -6.86 -14.38
N GLY A 352 8.56 -6.32 -14.96
CA GLY A 352 8.55 -5.05 -15.67
C GLY A 352 8.57 -3.85 -14.72
N PRO A 353 9.08 -2.68 -15.17
CA PRO A 353 9.17 -1.47 -14.35
C PRO A 353 7.80 -1.00 -13.82
N GLU A 354 6.72 -1.27 -14.56
CA GLU A 354 5.35 -0.92 -14.20
C GLU A 354 4.92 -1.55 -12.87
N ALA A 355 5.19 -2.83 -12.64
CA ALA A 355 4.84 -3.52 -11.41
C ALA A 355 5.53 -2.90 -10.18
N TYR A 356 6.79 -2.45 -10.33
CA TYR A 356 7.53 -1.77 -9.26
C TYR A 356 6.99 -0.36 -9.01
N PHE A 357 6.58 0.38 -10.05
CA PHE A 357 5.94 1.69 -9.89
C PHE A 357 4.58 1.57 -9.19
N ASP A 358 3.74 0.62 -9.60
CA ASP A 358 2.44 0.37 -8.99
C ASP A 358 2.56 -0.04 -7.53
N THR A 359 3.55 -0.89 -7.22
CA THR A 359 3.87 -1.31 -5.85
C THR A 359 4.35 -0.11 -5.03
N LEU A 360 5.25 0.71 -5.56
CA LEU A 360 5.75 1.91 -4.89
C LEU A 360 4.62 2.91 -4.59
N GLU A 361 3.73 3.15 -5.56
CA GLU A 361 2.54 4.00 -5.39
C GLU A 361 1.62 3.43 -4.30
N PHE A 362 1.33 2.13 -4.35
CA PHE A 362 0.50 1.46 -3.35
C PHE A 362 1.08 1.61 -1.94
N VAL A 363 2.36 1.29 -1.77
CA VAL A 363 3.04 1.28 -0.47
C VAL A 363 3.20 2.72 0.08
N ASN A 364 3.40 3.72 -0.78
CA ASN A 364 3.38 5.13 -0.39
C ASN A 364 2.01 5.56 0.14
N ASN A 365 0.95 5.26 -0.62
CA ASN A 365 -0.43 5.53 -0.22
C ASN A 365 -0.79 4.82 1.08
N LEU A 366 -0.33 3.58 1.28
CA LEU A 366 -0.57 2.81 2.48
C LEU A 366 0.08 3.47 3.71
N SER A 367 1.32 3.95 3.61
CA SER A 367 1.97 4.65 4.73
C SER A 367 1.29 5.96 5.12
N HIS A 368 0.80 6.74 4.14
CA HIS A 368 0.13 8.00 4.43
C HIS A 368 -1.22 7.78 5.11
N ARG A 369 -1.89 6.66 4.82
CA ARG A 369 -3.20 6.32 5.41
C ARG A 369 -3.10 5.73 6.81
N LEU A 370 -1.91 5.31 7.22
CA LEU A 370 -1.69 4.73 8.55
C LEU A 370 -0.64 5.57 9.30
N PRO A 371 -0.97 6.82 9.68
CA PRO A 371 -0.03 7.71 10.39
C PRO A 371 0.40 7.19 11.77
N ARG A 372 -0.21 6.10 12.26
CA ARG A 372 0.17 5.36 13.48
C ARG A 372 0.44 3.89 13.15
N MET A 373 1.28 3.63 12.14
CA MET A 373 1.67 2.25 11.84
C MET A 373 2.38 1.61 13.04
N ARG A 374 2.13 0.31 13.23
CA ARG A 374 3.06 -0.52 13.99
C ARG A 374 4.36 -0.64 13.23
N LYS A 375 5.42 -0.73 14.01
CA LYS A 375 6.80 -0.90 13.56
C LYS A 375 6.96 -2.02 12.52
N ASP A 376 6.17 -3.09 12.67
CA ASP A 376 6.22 -4.27 11.81
C ASP A 376 5.78 -3.96 10.37
N LEU A 377 4.56 -3.44 10.19
CA LEU A 377 4.08 -3.06 8.86
C LEU A 377 4.94 -1.97 8.24
N GLU A 378 5.41 -1.03 9.05
CA GLU A 378 6.33 0.02 8.61
C GLU A 378 7.66 -0.55 8.11
N ALA A 379 8.22 -1.56 8.77
CA ALA A 379 9.44 -2.24 8.35
C ALA A 379 9.25 -3.00 7.02
N CYS A 380 8.16 -3.76 6.86
CA CYS A 380 7.84 -4.43 5.60
C CYS A 380 7.69 -3.43 4.44
N ILE A 381 6.99 -2.32 4.69
CA ILE A 381 6.76 -1.26 3.71
C ILE A 381 8.06 -0.56 3.36
N PHE A 382 8.90 -0.27 4.35
CA PHE A 382 10.22 0.29 4.14
C PHE A 382 11.07 -0.62 3.22
N ALA A 383 11.11 -1.92 3.53
CA ALA A 383 11.89 -2.90 2.80
C ALA A 383 11.40 -3.06 1.34
N LEU A 384 10.09 -3.15 1.14
CA LEU A 384 9.48 -3.18 -0.20
C LEU A 384 9.80 -1.93 -1.03
N ARG A 385 9.72 -0.74 -0.42
CA ARG A 385 10.08 0.50 -1.10
C ARG A 385 11.53 0.47 -1.55
N LEU A 386 12.43 0.05 -0.67
CA LEU A 386 13.84 -0.01 -0.99
C LEU A 386 14.10 -0.95 -2.17
N ARG A 387 13.45 -2.12 -2.19
CA ARG A 387 13.49 -3.07 -3.30
C ARG A 387 12.99 -2.45 -4.61
N CYS A 388 11.85 -1.76 -4.58
CA CYS A 388 11.30 -1.09 -5.76
C CYS A 388 12.24 0.03 -6.26
N LEU A 389 12.72 0.89 -5.36
CA LEU A 389 13.62 1.99 -5.70
C LEU A 389 14.94 1.48 -6.26
N ALA A 390 15.43 0.35 -5.74
CA ALA A 390 16.64 -0.28 -6.23
C ALA A 390 16.49 -0.79 -7.66
N ARG A 391 15.40 -1.51 -7.94
CA ARG A 391 15.12 -2.01 -9.28
C ARG A 391 14.88 -0.89 -10.29
N LEU A 392 14.27 0.21 -9.87
CA LEU A 392 14.04 1.39 -10.70
C LEU A 392 15.28 2.29 -10.83
N GLY A 393 16.39 1.97 -10.16
CA GLY A 393 17.63 2.78 -10.20
C GLY A 393 17.50 4.17 -9.58
N LYS A 394 16.53 4.41 -8.69
CA LYS A 394 16.24 5.73 -8.09
C LYS A 394 17.03 5.94 -6.78
N LEU A 395 18.34 6.14 -6.90
CA LEU A 395 19.25 6.29 -5.75
C LEU A 395 18.92 7.48 -4.85
N ASP A 396 18.55 8.62 -5.43
CA ASP A 396 18.21 9.83 -4.68
C ASP A 396 17.01 9.63 -3.75
N LEU A 397 15.97 8.93 -4.25
CA LEU A 397 14.79 8.58 -3.47
C LEU A 397 15.12 7.53 -2.41
N ALA A 398 16.01 6.58 -2.71
CA ALA A 398 16.46 5.58 -1.73
C ALA A 398 17.23 6.23 -0.57
N VAL A 399 18.11 7.21 -0.86
CA VAL A 399 18.76 8.02 0.19
C VAL A 399 17.73 8.73 1.05
N ARG A 400 16.74 9.40 0.45
CA ARG A 400 15.68 10.09 1.21
C ARG A 400 14.85 9.13 2.06
N GLN A 401 14.58 7.93 1.54
CA GLN A 401 13.86 6.89 2.26
C GLN A 401 14.66 6.39 3.48
N LEU A 402 15.98 6.24 3.36
CA LEU A 402 16.87 5.90 4.48
C LEU A 402 16.99 7.04 5.50
N GLN A 403 17.04 8.30 5.03
CA GLN A 403 17.01 9.50 5.89
C GLN A 403 15.69 9.64 6.63
N GLY A 404 14.59 9.20 6.02
CA GLY A 404 13.26 9.21 6.59
C GLY A 404 13.16 8.28 7.78
N ARG A 405 13.41 8.83 8.98
CA ARG A 405 13.20 8.24 10.32
C ARG A 405 13.05 6.71 10.31
N ILE A 406 14.11 5.99 9.95
CA ILE A 406 14.25 4.61 10.41
C ILE A 406 14.49 4.76 11.91
N THR A 407 13.42 4.71 12.69
CA THR A 407 13.57 4.49 14.12
C THR A 407 14.24 3.14 14.23
N ILE A 408 15.52 3.09 14.61
CA ILE A 408 16.37 1.89 14.70
C ILE A 408 15.62 0.71 15.37
N GLY A 409 14.71 1.01 16.31
CA GLY A 409 13.80 0.04 16.89
C GLY A 409 12.64 -0.50 16.03
N MET A 410 12.60 -0.26 14.70
CA MET A 410 11.69 -0.90 13.73
C MET A 410 12.25 -2.23 13.21
N LEU A 411 13.57 -2.31 13.16
CA LEU A 411 14.32 -3.42 12.55
C LEU A 411 14.55 -4.57 13.55
N SER A 412 14.32 -4.32 14.83
CA SER A 412 14.33 -5.34 15.88
C SER A 412 13.10 -6.24 15.88
N SER A 413 12.21 -6.11 14.90
CA SER A 413 11.00 -6.93 14.78
C SER A 413 11.35 -8.32 14.23
N LYS A 414 10.55 -9.33 14.58
CA LYS A 414 10.67 -10.72 14.10
C LYS A 414 10.48 -10.87 12.56
N LEU A 415 10.44 -9.77 11.82
CA LEU A 415 10.09 -9.75 10.41
C LEU A 415 11.30 -10.06 9.54
N ASN A 416 11.07 -10.89 8.53
CA ASN A 416 12.08 -11.27 7.57
C ASN A 416 12.20 -10.22 6.45
N ILE A 417 12.83 -9.09 6.75
CA ILE A 417 13.10 -8.01 5.76
C ILE A 417 14.39 -8.23 4.96
N LEU A 418 15.23 -9.16 5.43
CA LEU A 418 16.54 -9.43 4.85
C LEU A 418 16.50 -9.85 3.37
N PRO A 419 15.52 -10.66 2.89
CA PRO A 419 15.40 -10.98 1.48
C PRO A 419 15.17 -9.75 0.60
N ASP A 420 14.46 -8.72 1.09
CA ASP A 420 14.28 -7.49 0.30
C ASP A 420 15.53 -6.63 0.29
N ILE A 421 16.28 -6.60 1.40
CA ILE A 421 17.58 -5.91 1.46
C ILE A 421 18.53 -6.57 0.45
N ARG A 422 18.63 -7.90 0.46
CA ARG A 422 19.40 -8.66 -0.54
C ARG A 422 18.94 -8.34 -1.95
N ALA A 423 17.64 -8.45 -2.23
CA ALA A 423 17.08 -8.18 -3.56
C ALA A 423 17.33 -6.73 -4.00
N SER A 424 17.37 -5.77 -3.06
CA SER A 424 17.74 -4.38 -3.34
C SER A 424 19.20 -4.26 -3.76
N LEU A 425 20.12 -4.86 -3.01
CA LEU A 425 21.56 -4.88 -3.33
C LEU A 425 21.82 -5.53 -4.69
N GLU A 426 21.23 -6.71 -4.94
CA GLU A 426 21.33 -7.41 -6.22
C GLU A 426 20.76 -6.56 -7.37
N SER A 427 19.63 -5.88 -7.14
CA SER A 427 19.02 -4.99 -8.15
C SER A 427 19.92 -3.81 -8.49
N TRP A 428 20.58 -3.18 -7.52
CA TRP A 428 21.55 -2.13 -7.82
C TRP A 428 22.78 -2.66 -8.54
N ASN A 429 23.25 -3.87 -8.24
CA ASN A 429 24.33 -4.50 -8.99
C ASN A 429 23.95 -4.68 -10.47
N LYS A 430 22.74 -5.18 -10.74
CA LYS A 430 22.20 -5.35 -12.10
C LYS A 430 22.00 -4.01 -12.81
N VAL A 431 21.33 -3.06 -12.17
CA VAL A 431 21.07 -1.73 -12.73
C VAL A 431 22.38 -0.98 -13.02
N ALA A 432 23.40 -1.14 -12.17
CA ALA A 432 24.71 -0.56 -12.41
C ALA A 432 25.35 -1.05 -13.72
N ASP A 433 25.18 -2.34 -14.06
CA ASP A 433 25.66 -2.91 -15.32
C ASP A 433 24.82 -2.45 -16.52
N GLU A 434 23.50 -2.49 -16.38
CA GLU A 434 22.56 -2.18 -17.47
C GLU A 434 22.58 -0.71 -17.88
N THR A 435 22.61 0.20 -16.90
CA THR A 435 22.39 1.63 -17.13
C THR A 435 23.65 2.47 -17.05
N LYS A 436 24.82 1.85 -16.83
CA LYS A 436 26.10 2.55 -16.58
C LYS A 436 25.98 3.57 -15.42
N LEU A 437 25.08 3.31 -14.47
CA LEU A 437 24.77 4.22 -13.36
C LEU A 437 26.03 4.72 -12.64
N LEU A 438 27.02 3.83 -12.49
CA LEU A 438 28.26 4.07 -11.77
C LEU A 438 29.34 4.78 -12.58
N GLU A 439 29.14 5.10 -13.85
CA GLU A 439 30.04 5.99 -14.60
C GLU A 439 29.98 7.41 -14.02
N HIS A 440 28.80 7.83 -13.53
CA HIS A 440 28.59 9.14 -12.92
C HIS A 440 29.04 9.18 -11.45
N ARG A 441 29.93 10.13 -11.16
CA ARG A 441 30.46 10.41 -9.80
C ARG A 441 29.36 10.65 -8.76
N SER A 442 28.35 11.44 -9.10
CA SER A 442 27.23 11.74 -8.20
C SER A 442 26.45 10.48 -7.82
N GLN A 443 26.23 9.58 -8.77
CA GLN A 443 25.50 8.33 -8.54
C GLN A 443 26.34 7.35 -7.68
N ARG A 444 27.65 7.24 -7.93
CA ARG A 444 28.55 6.47 -7.04
C ARG A 444 28.51 6.99 -5.61
N GLN A 445 28.54 8.31 -5.44
CA GLN A 445 28.45 8.92 -4.11
C GLN A 445 27.11 8.60 -3.43
N LEU A 446 25.99 8.74 -4.13
CA LEU A 446 24.66 8.41 -3.58
C LEU A 446 24.57 6.93 -3.18
N LEU A 447 25.06 6.02 -4.04
CA LEU A 447 25.10 4.59 -3.72
C LEU A 447 26.02 4.30 -2.52
N PHE A 448 27.19 4.92 -2.46
CA PHE A 448 28.09 4.78 -1.31
C PHE A 448 27.43 5.27 0.00
N THR A 449 26.70 6.38 -0.06
CA THR A 449 25.91 6.90 1.06
C THR A 449 24.79 5.93 1.48
N ILE A 450 24.08 5.29 0.54
CA ILE A 450 23.07 4.26 0.82
C ILE A 450 23.69 3.06 1.56
N LEU A 451 24.86 2.61 1.09
CA LEU A 451 25.55 1.44 1.62
C LEU A 451 26.07 1.70 3.04
N THR A 452 26.75 2.82 3.25
CA THR A 452 27.50 3.10 4.48
C THR A 452 26.73 3.93 5.50
N GLY A 453 25.82 4.79 5.05
CA GLY A 453 25.15 5.80 5.87
C GLY A 453 25.94 7.09 6.00
N LEU A 454 27.08 7.23 5.31
CA LEU A 454 27.93 8.39 5.44
C LEU A 454 27.33 9.58 4.66
N GLY A 455 26.81 10.57 5.39
CA GLY A 455 26.26 11.83 4.88
C GLY A 455 25.72 12.71 6.01
N GLU A 456 25.66 14.02 5.79
CA GLU A 456 25.31 15.03 6.82
C GLU A 456 23.93 14.82 7.46
N ASN A 457 23.04 14.07 6.79
CA ASN A 457 21.63 13.95 7.16
C ASN A 457 21.18 12.53 7.54
N LEU A 458 22.08 11.55 7.56
CA LEU A 458 21.72 10.17 7.92
C LEU A 458 22.01 9.93 9.40
N ALA A 459 21.00 9.47 10.14
CA ALA A 459 21.21 9.01 11.50
C ALA A 459 22.18 7.81 11.50
N HIS A 460 23.05 7.72 12.52
CA HIS A 460 23.91 6.57 12.70
C HIS A 460 23.07 5.28 12.74
N GLY A 461 23.31 4.36 11.79
CA GLY A 461 22.53 3.12 11.64
C GLY A 461 21.48 3.12 10.52
N ALA A 462 21.18 4.28 9.92
CA ALA A 462 20.26 4.39 8.77
C ALA A 462 20.96 4.04 7.44
N SER A 463 21.60 2.88 7.37
CA SER A 463 22.30 2.41 6.17
C SER A 463 22.06 0.93 5.93
N LEU A 464 22.32 0.46 4.71
CA LEU A 464 22.24 -0.97 4.42
C LEU A 464 23.23 -1.78 5.24
N ARG A 465 24.42 -1.23 5.48
CA ARG A 465 25.35 -1.82 6.43
C ARG A 465 24.74 -1.91 7.83
N GLY A 466 24.14 -0.82 8.32
CA GLY A 466 23.44 -0.80 9.59
C GLY A 466 22.38 -1.90 9.66
N LEU A 467 21.55 -2.02 8.62
CA LEU A 467 20.51 -3.03 8.49
C LEU A 467 21.04 -4.47 8.51
N LEU A 468 22.18 -4.74 7.87
CA LEU A 468 22.79 -6.08 7.82
C LEU A 468 23.45 -6.48 9.14
N PHE A 469 24.01 -5.49 9.86
CA PHE A 469 24.88 -5.70 11.02
C PHE A 469 24.32 -5.16 12.34
N ASP A 470 23.05 -4.71 12.38
CA ASP A 470 22.48 -4.15 13.60
C ASP A 470 22.50 -5.19 14.73
N SER A 471 22.91 -4.71 15.90
CA SER A 471 23.25 -5.47 17.11
C SER A 471 22.07 -6.23 17.74
N GLY A 472 20.85 -6.03 17.22
CA GLY A 472 19.64 -6.69 17.72
C GLY A 472 19.51 -8.16 17.31
N TYR A 473 20.28 -8.63 16.33
CA TYR A 473 20.20 -10.02 15.86
C TYR A 473 21.18 -10.91 16.62
N PRO A 474 20.75 -12.09 17.12
CA PRO A 474 21.64 -13.02 17.79
C PRO A 474 22.75 -13.45 16.82
N THR A 475 23.96 -13.61 17.34
CA THR A 475 25.16 -14.00 16.58
C THR A 475 24.99 -15.31 15.80
N SER A 476 24.01 -16.15 16.17
CA SER A 476 23.62 -17.34 15.44
C SER A 476 22.96 -17.05 14.08
N GLU A 477 22.28 -15.92 13.91
CA GLU A 477 21.65 -15.53 12.64
C GLU A 477 22.62 -14.89 11.64
N LEU A 478 23.80 -14.45 12.09
CA LEU A 478 24.92 -14.09 11.20
C LEU A 478 25.39 -15.28 10.35
N GLN A 479 24.99 -16.50 10.71
CA GLN A 479 25.26 -17.72 9.93
C GLN A 479 24.14 -18.08 8.95
N SER A 480 23.03 -17.32 8.90
CA SER A 480 22.01 -17.54 7.87
C SER A 480 22.61 -17.34 6.49
N GLU A 481 22.30 -18.26 5.58
CA GLU A 481 22.75 -18.21 4.19
C GLU A 481 22.30 -16.90 3.53
N GLU A 482 21.05 -16.49 3.79
CA GLU A 482 20.45 -15.26 3.28
C GLU A 482 21.25 -14.00 3.65
N ARG A 483 21.77 -13.92 4.89
CA ARG A 483 22.56 -12.77 5.34
C ARG A 483 23.94 -12.78 4.71
N ARG A 484 24.52 -13.96 4.54
CA ARG A 484 25.80 -14.14 3.87
C ARG A 484 25.71 -13.69 2.41
N GLU A 485 24.66 -14.08 1.72
CA GLU A 485 24.38 -13.66 0.34
C GLU A 485 24.12 -12.14 0.26
N ALA A 486 23.35 -11.58 1.20
CA ALA A 486 23.16 -10.12 1.26
C ALA A 486 24.48 -9.37 1.51
N TYR A 487 25.35 -9.91 2.36
CA TYR A 487 26.68 -9.35 2.61
C TYR A 487 27.60 -9.46 1.39
N GLU A 488 27.54 -10.57 0.64
CA GLU A 488 28.24 -10.70 -0.63
C GLU A 488 27.85 -9.57 -1.59
N GLU A 489 26.55 -9.36 -1.81
CA GLU A 489 26.06 -8.30 -2.69
C GLU A 489 26.50 -6.91 -2.22
N TYR A 490 26.51 -6.67 -0.91
CA TYR A 490 27.01 -5.44 -0.29
C TYR A 490 28.51 -5.20 -0.57
N ILE A 491 29.37 -6.21 -0.37
CA ILE A 491 30.82 -6.09 -0.61
C ILE A 491 31.11 -5.90 -2.11
N LEU A 492 30.37 -6.58 -2.98
CA LEU A 492 30.50 -6.40 -4.43
C LEU A 492 30.12 -4.97 -4.86
N LEU A 493 29.04 -4.40 -4.31
CA LEU A 493 28.67 -3.00 -4.57
C LEU A 493 29.72 -2.01 -4.06
N LEU A 494 30.30 -2.24 -2.87
CA LEU A 494 31.45 -1.46 -2.39
C LEU A 494 32.63 -1.53 -3.37
N GLY A 495 32.87 -2.69 -3.96
CA GLY A 495 33.84 -2.88 -5.02
C GLY A 495 33.58 -1.97 -6.22
N ARG A 496 32.34 -1.97 -6.71
CA ARG A 496 31.94 -1.19 -7.89
C ARG A 496 31.93 0.33 -7.68
N VAL A 497 31.73 0.81 -6.45
CA VAL A 497 31.84 2.25 -6.16
C VAL A 497 33.28 2.69 -5.91
N GLY A 498 34.24 1.77 -5.80
CA GLY A 498 35.65 2.09 -5.52
C GLY A 498 35.97 2.30 -4.05
N ALA A 499 35.22 1.69 -3.12
CA ALA A 499 35.39 1.86 -1.69
C ALA A 499 36.48 0.94 -1.10
N LEU A 500 37.72 1.11 -1.57
CA LEU A 500 38.82 0.19 -1.28
C LEU A 500 39.15 0.06 0.22
N ARG A 501 39.20 1.18 0.95
CA ARG A 501 39.58 1.19 2.37
C ARG A 501 38.45 0.65 3.24
N THR A 502 37.22 0.91 2.83
CA THR A 502 36.01 0.37 3.46
C THR A 502 36.00 -1.14 3.34
N ILE A 503 36.25 -1.70 2.14
CA ILE A 503 36.37 -3.15 1.94
C ILE A 503 37.48 -3.72 2.83
N TRP A 504 38.66 -3.10 2.86
CA TRP A 504 39.75 -3.52 3.75
C TRP A 504 39.34 -3.60 5.23
N ARG A 505 38.60 -2.61 5.72
CA ARG A 505 38.16 -2.59 7.12
C ARG A 505 37.05 -3.59 7.39
N GLU A 506 36.13 -3.78 6.45
CA GLU A 506 35.05 -4.78 6.58
C GLU A 506 35.61 -6.20 6.63
N TRP A 507 36.63 -6.52 5.81
CA TRP A 507 37.33 -7.80 5.87
C TRP A 507 37.83 -8.12 7.28
N ARG A 508 38.55 -7.17 7.89
CA ARG A 508 39.15 -7.33 9.21
C ARG A 508 38.11 -7.40 10.32
N THR A 509 37.06 -6.58 10.21
CA THR A 509 35.96 -6.57 11.19
C THR A 509 35.20 -7.89 11.14
N TYR A 510 34.87 -8.37 9.95
CA TYR A 510 34.13 -9.60 9.75
C TYR A 510 34.94 -10.84 10.16
N THR A 511 36.21 -10.93 9.76
CA THR A 511 37.10 -12.03 10.18
C THR A 511 37.27 -12.05 11.70
N SER A 512 37.51 -10.90 12.32
CA SER A 512 37.62 -10.81 13.80
C SER A 512 36.35 -11.30 14.51
N ASN A 513 35.16 -10.93 14.01
CA ASN A 513 33.89 -11.36 14.59
C ASN A 513 33.63 -12.86 14.42
N LEU A 514 34.00 -13.43 13.26
CA LEU A 514 33.95 -14.89 13.06
C LEU A 514 34.82 -15.64 14.06
N PHE A 515 36.04 -15.16 14.31
CA PHE A 515 36.97 -15.83 15.22
C PHE A 515 36.64 -15.64 16.70
N GLN A 516 35.99 -14.53 17.08
CA GLN A 516 35.58 -14.28 18.47
C GLN A 516 34.33 -15.08 18.89
N GLY A 517 33.47 -15.47 17.95
CA GLY A 517 32.20 -16.17 18.24
C GLY A 517 32.30 -17.69 18.39
N HIS A 518 33.39 -18.32 17.96
CA HIS A 518 33.55 -19.78 17.97
C HIS A 518 34.60 -20.23 18.98
N SER A 519 34.18 -21.04 19.96
CA SER A 519 35.11 -21.86 20.74
C SER A 519 35.94 -22.69 19.75
N LEU A 520 37.28 -22.66 19.89
CA LEU A 520 38.29 -23.26 19.00
C LEU A 520 37.97 -24.70 18.54
N ALA A 521 37.15 -25.44 19.28
CA ALA A 521 36.73 -26.80 18.96
C ALA A 521 35.70 -26.93 17.82
N GLN A 522 34.95 -25.87 17.45
CA GLN A 522 33.95 -25.94 16.35
C GLN A 522 34.43 -25.38 15.00
N VAL A 523 35.62 -24.78 14.97
CA VAL A 523 36.20 -24.11 13.79
C VAL A 523 36.51 -25.08 12.64
N SER A 524 36.66 -26.38 12.92
CA SER A 524 36.93 -27.39 11.90
C SER A 524 35.76 -27.68 10.96
N LYS A 525 34.53 -27.23 11.26
CA LYS A 525 33.35 -27.33 10.38
C LYS A 525 33.02 -26.03 9.62
N THR A 526 33.67 -24.91 9.94
CA THR A 526 33.34 -23.58 9.37
C THR A 526 34.19 -23.18 8.15
N THR A 527 34.97 -24.11 7.57
CA THR A 527 35.79 -23.87 6.38
C THR A 527 34.98 -23.31 5.20
N THR A 528 33.69 -23.63 5.11
CA THR A 528 32.78 -23.08 4.09
C THR A 528 32.52 -21.58 4.24
N GLY A 529 32.49 -21.05 5.47
CA GLY A 529 32.25 -19.63 5.72
C GLY A 529 33.46 -18.76 5.36
N GLU A 530 34.66 -19.16 5.81
CA GLU A 530 35.89 -18.42 5.54
C GLU A 530 36.22 -18.41 4.03
N ALA A 531 36.10 -19.56 3.37
CA ALA A 531 36.33 -19.68 1.93
C ALA A 531 35.34 -18.83 1.12
N HIS A 532 34.07 -18.76 1.55
CA HIS A 532 33.08 -17.91 0.91
C HIS A 532 33.48 -16.43 1.00
N ILE A 533 33.85 -15.95 2.17
CA ILE A 533 34.26 -14.55 2.36
C ILE A 533 35.50 -14.25 1.53
N GLN A 534 36.51 -15.11 1.58
CA GLN A 534 37.70 -15.00 0.74
C GLN A 534 37.33 -14.85 -0.75
N ASN A 535 36.40 -15.68 -1.23
CA ASN A 535 35.92 -15.60 -2.61
C ASN A 535 35.22 -14.26 -2.91
N VAL A 536 34.34 -13.79 -2.05
CA VAL A 536 33.63 -12.50 -2.23
C VAL A 536 34.62 -11.34 -2.34
N PHE A 537 35.60 -11.27 -1.45
CA PHE A 537 36.61 -10.20 -1.46
C PHE A 537 37.57 -10.33 -2.65
N SER A 538 37.88 -11.55 -3.09
CA SER A 538 38.67 -11.77 -4.32
C SER A 538 38.00 -11.21 -5.58
N ARG A 539 36.67 -11.11 -5.58
CA ARG A 539 35.88 -10.53 -6.66
C ARG A 539 35.70 -9.03 -6.51
N ALA A 540 35.45 -8.54 -5.30
CA ALA A 540 35.23 -7.12 -5.05
C ALA A 540 36.50 -6.28 -5.16
N LEU A 541 37.67 -6.83 -4.76
CA LEU A 541 38.92 -6.08 -4.73
C LEU A 541 39.38 -5.62 -6.13
N PRO A 542 39.40 -6.48 -7.18
CA PRO A 542 39.69 -6.03 -8.53
C PRO A 542 38.73 -4.96 -9.05
N MET A 543 37.43 -5.05 -8.71
CA MET A 543 36.45 -4.01 -9.05
C MET A 543 36.83 -2.69 -8.39
N ALA A 544 37.13 -2.71 -7.09
CA ALA A 544 37.53 -1.52 -6.35
C ALA A 544 38.79 -0.89 -6.92
N LEU A 545 39.79 -1.71 -7.30
CA LEU A 545 41.06 -1.26 -7.88
C LEU A 545 40.91 -0.70 -9.29
N SER A 546 39.95 -1.21 -10.07
CA SER A 546 39.67 -0.70 -11.41
C SER A 546 39.07 0.71 -11.36
N VAL A 547 38.27 0.99 -10.32
CA VAL A 547 37.67 2.31 -10.09
C VAL A 547 38.67 3.22 -9.39
N SER A 548 39.36 2.72 -8.37
CA SER A 548 40.33 3.44 -7.53
C SER A 548 41.64 3.66 -8.28
N GLY A 549 41.81 4.83 -8.88
CA GLY A 549 43.07 5.21 -9.53
C GLY A 549 44.28 5.17 -8.58
N PRO A 550 45.52 5.14 -9.12
CA PRO A 550 46.77 5.09 -8.34
C PRO A 550 46.91 6.26 -7.35
N GLU A 551 46.26 7.38 -7.62
CA GLU A 551 46.27 8.56 -6.74
C GLU A 551 45.55 8.33 -5.40
N SER A 552 44.64 7.35 -5.35
CA SER A 552 44.00 6.95 -4.08
C SER A 552 45.04 6.45 -3.05
N PHE A 553 46.16 5.88 -3.52
CA PHE A 553 47.18 5.27 -2.67
C PHE A 553 48.18 6.29 -2.09
N ALA A 554 48.35 7.45 -2.74
CA ALA A 554 49.41 8.41 -2.40
C ALA A 554 49.05 9.38 -1.26
N GLN A 555 47.76 9.66 -1.01
CA GLN A 555 47.33 10.72 -0.08
C GLN A 555 47.41 10.37 1.42
N GLN A 556 47.81 9.15 1.81
CA GLN A 556 47.82 8.71 3.22
C GLN A 556 49.15 8.87 3.97
N GLN A 557 50.20 9.42 3.34
CA GLN A 557 51.55 9.44 3.95
C GLN A 557 51.73 10.40 5.16
N GLY A 558 50.68 11.01 5.69
CA GLY A 558 50.79 12.15 6.61
C GLY A 558 50.41 11.96 8.08
N SER A 559 49.78 10.85 8.51
CA SER A 559 49.14 10.80 9.83
C SER A 559 49.23 9.43 10.52
N ALA A 560 50.03 9.40 11.61
CA ALA A 560 50.02 8.52 12.79
C ALA A 560 49.87 6.98 12.66
N ASN A 561 50.62 6.25 13.50
CA ASN A 561 50.82 4.79 13.53
C ASN A 561 49.59 3.88 13.79
N SER A 562 48.35 4.39 13.76
CA SER A 562 47.16 3.59 14.05
C SER A 562 46.36 3.30 12.77
N ASP A 563 46.00 2.03 12.58
CA ASP A 563 45.06 1.65 11.52
C ASP A 563 43.73 2.40 11.66
N PRO A 564 43.21 3.01 10.58
CA PRO A 564 41.96 3.78 10.65
C PRO A 564 40.79 2.90 11.04
N ASP A 565 39.82 3.49 11.74
CA ASP A 565 38.55 2.84 12.02
C ASP A 565 37.66 2.80 10.77
N LEU A 566 36.50 2.15 10.89
CA LEU A 566 35.59 2.02 9.75
C LEU A 566 34.99 3.36 9.31
N ALA A 567 34.64 4.24 10.25
CA ALA A 567 34.07 5.53 9.91
C ALA A 567 35.09 6.41 9.17
N GLU A 568 36.36 6.34 9.58
CA GLU A 568 37.47 6.99 8.91
C GLU A 568 37.69 6.42 7.50
N CYS A 569 37.76 5.09 7.34
CA CYS A 569 37.85 4.47 6.01
C CYS A 569 36.70 4.92 5.10
N GLN A 570 35.46 4.93 5.60
CA GLN A 570 34.29 5.35 4.84
C GLN A 570 34.36 6.82 4.44
N ARG A 571 34.81 7.70 5.36
CA ARG A 571 35.00 9.12 5.08
C ARG A 571 36.05 9.34 3.98
N MET A 572 37.18 8.63 4.06
CA MET A 572 38.26 8.74 3.08
C MET A 572 37.83 8.25 1.69
N ASP A 573 37.09 7.14 1.62
CA ASP A 573 36.55 6.64 0.36
C ASP A 573 35.47 7.58 -0.19
N SER A 574 34.60 8.15 0.65
CA SER A 574 33.64 9.19 0.23
C SER A 574 34.33 10.42 -0.34
N GLU A 575 35.33 10.96 0.34
CA GLU A 575 36.11 12.09 -0.13
C GLU A 575 36.80 11.78 -1.47
N TRP A 576 37.25 10.54 -1.67
CA TRP A 576 37.88 10.09 -2.90
C TRP A 576 36.87 9.92 -4.04
N ILE A 577 35.73 9.27 -3.78
CA ILE A 577 34.60 9.11 -4.72
C ILE A 577 34.09 10.47 -5.15
N VAL A 578 34.01 11.42 -4.22
CA VAL A 578 33.84 12.84 -4.49
C VAL A 578 35.04 13.24 -5.33
N LYS A 579 36.23 13.59 -4.84
CA LYS A 579 37.36 14.17 -5.62
C LYS A 579 37.50 13.65 -7.06
N GLY A 580 37.32 12.35 -7.30
CA GLY A 580 36.83 11.87 -8.59
C GLY A 580 37.82 12.14 -9.69
N ILE A 581 39.08 11.81 -9.44
CA ILE A 581 40.09 11.67 -10.47
C ILE A 581 39.72 10.39 -11.26
N VAL A 582 38.69 10.51 -12.08
CA VAL A 582 38.36 9.51 -13.08
C VAL A 582 39.48 9.62 -14.11
N PRO A 583 40.26 8.56 -14.39
CA PRO A 583 41.23 8.61 -15.46
C PRO A 583 40.50 9.06 -16.74
N PRO A 584 41.09 9.98 -17.54
CA PRO A 584 40.44 10.57 -18.70
C PRO A 584 39.81 9.47 -19.58
N ALA A 585 38.63 9.73 -20.14
CA ALA A 585 37.82 8.74 -20.86
C ALA A 585 38.60 7.98 -21.95
N ASP A 586 39.63 8.61 -22.51
CA ASP A 586 40.54 8.03 -23.51
C ASP A 586 41.38 6.86 -22.97
N GLN A 587 41.54 6.72 -21.64
CA GLN A 587 42.15 5.57 -20.98
C GLN A 587 41.11 4.50 -20.57
N GLN A 588 39.81 4.82 -20.58
CA GLN A 588 38.76 3.88 -20.18
C GLN A 588 38.30 2.94 -21.30
N THR A 589 38.42 3.34 -22.57
CA THR A 589 37.93 2.54 -23.71
C THR A 589 38.73 1.27 -23.99
N ASN A 590 39.92 1.13 -23.40
CA ASN A 590 40.79 -0.04 -23.56
C ASN A 590 40.85 -0.95 -22.33
N TYR A 591 40.09 -0.71 -21.27
CA TYR A 591 39.98 -1.72 -20.21
C TYR A 591 39.15 -2.89 -20.75
N PRO A 592 39.73 -4.09 -20.88
CA PRO A 592 39.00 -5.22 -21.41
C PRO A 592 37.80 -5.49 -20.49
N LYS A 593 36.61 -5.62 -21.09
CA LYS A 593 35.41 -6.21 -20.45
C LYS A 593 35.62 -7.66 -19.98
N GLN A 594 36.85 -8.17 -20.07
CA GLN A 594 37.17 -9.53 -19.67
C GLN A 594 37.09 -9.65 -18.15
N PRO A 595 36.63 -10.81 -17.64
CA PRO A 595 36.66 -11.09 -16.22
C PRO A 595 38.10 -10.91 -15.75
N THR A 596 38.34 -9.88 -14.94
CA THR A 596 39.60 -9.73 -14.22
C THR A 596 39.89 -11.08 -13.58
N LYS A 597 41.01 -11.71 -13.96
CA LYS A 597 41.55 -12.92 -13.34
C LYS A 597 41.24 -12.86 -11.84
N ILE A 598 40.40 -13.79 -11.38
CA ILE A 598 39.99 -13.86 -9.98
C ILE A 598 41.28 -14.01 -9.17
N LEU A 599 41.46 -13.12 -8.19
CA LEU A 599 42.60 -13.20 -7.28
C LEU A 599 42.51 -14.53 -6.53
N THR A 600 43.63 -15.22 -6.41
CA THR A 600 43.71 -16.37 -5.52
C THR A 600 43.47 -15.93 -4.08
N ILE A 601 42.97 -16.85 -3.26
CA ILE A 601 42.69 -16.60 -1.84
C ILE A 601 43.96 -16.08 -1.13
N ASP A 602 45.11 -16.67 -1.44
CA ASP A 602 46.39 -16.29 -0.86
C ASP A 602 46.84 -14.88 -1.29
N GLU A 603 46.57 -14.49 -2.55
CA GLU A 603 46.80 -13.13 -3.02
C GLU A 603 45.94 -12.13 -2.23
N VAL A 604 44.64 -12.38 -2.09
CA VAL A 604 43.74 -11.50 -1.30
C VAL A 604 44.21 -11.40 0.15
N ARG A 605 44.55 -12.53 0.77
CA ARG A 605 45.05 -12.56 2.14
C ARG A 605 46.31 -11.73 2.29
N SER A 606 47.30 -11.93 1.41
CA SER A 606 48.55 -11.17 1.40
C SER A 606 48.34 -9.66 1.22
N MET A 607 47.28 -9.27 0.50
CA MET A 607 46.92 -7.87 0.27
C MET A 607 46.12 -7.25 1.42
N MET A 608 45.41 -8.04 2.23
CA MET A 608 44.45 -7.53 3.22
C MET A 608 44.90 -7.70 4.69
N GLU A 609 45.82 -8.63 4.95
CA GLU A 609 46.40 -8.85 6.28
C GLU A 609 47.33 -7.74 6.75
N PRO A 610 48.20 -7.12 5.92
CA PRO A 610 49.07 -6.04 6.36
C PRO A 610 48.29 -4.79 6.84
N PRO A 611 48.94 -3.87 7.58
CA PRO A 611 48.38 -2.54 7.86
C PRO A 611 47.95 -1.84 6.57
N LEU A 612 46.97 -0.94 6.66
CA LEU A 612 46.31 -0.38 5.47
C LEU A 612 47.32 0.17 4.43
N ASN A 613 48.35 0.89 4.88
CA ASN A 613 49.37 1.46 4.00
C ASN A 613 50.16 0.39 3.22
N ASP A 614 50.45 -0.74 3.84
CA ASP A 614 51.21 -1.82 3.19
C ASP A 614 50.30 -2.67 2.31
N SER A 615 49.05 -2.87 2.73
CA SER A 615 47.97 -3.43 1.90
C SER A 615 47.79 -2.63 0.60
N LEU A 616 47.75 -1.30 0.72
CA LEU A 616 47.63 -0.37 -0.39
C LEU A 616 48.84 -0.47 -1.36
N LYS A 617 50.08 -0.55 -0.84
CA LYS A 617 51.27 -0.78 -1.67
C LYS A 617 51.26 -2.14 -2.37
N ALA A 618 50.82 -3.20 -1.67
CA ALA A 618 50.72 -4.54 -2.24
C ALA A 618 49.68 -4.57 -3.38
N MET A 619 48.53 -3.92 -3.16
CA MET A 619 47.48 -3.71 -4.16
C MET A 619 47.98 -2.97 -5.39
N GLU A 620 48.71 -1.87 -5.19
CA GLU A 620 49.27 -1.10 -6.30
C GLU A 620 50.33 -1.90 -7.07
N SER A 621 51.20 -2.63 -6.36
CA SER A 621 52.23 -3.48 -6.96
C SER A 621 51.61 -4.58 -7.82
N HIS A 622 50.56 -5.24 -7.31
CA HIS A 622 49.81 -6.25 -8.06
C HIS A 622 49.15 -5.65 -9.31
N ARG A 623 48.53 -4.47 -9.20
CA ARG A 623 47.94 -3.76 -10.35
C ARG A 623 48.98 -3.45 -11.43
N ARG A 624 50.17 -2.98 -11.04
CA ARG A 624 51.28 -2.69 -11.97
C ARG A 624 51.81 -3.96 -12.63
N ALA A 625 52.00 -5.05 -11.88
CA ALA A 625 52.46 -6.33 -12.42
C ALA A 625 51.49 -6.87 -13.48
N LYS A 626 50.18 -6.73 -13.25
CA LYS A 626 49.16 -7.13 -14.21
C LYS A 626 49.20 -6.31 -15.51
N LEU A 627 49.29 -4.98 -15.40
CA LEU A 627 49.45 -4.10 -16.55
C LEU A 627 50.68 -4.44 -17.40
N HIS A 628 51.79 -4.85 -16.77
CA HIS A 628 52.99 -5.30 -17.48
C HIS A 628 52.87 -6.69 -18.14
N THR A 629 51.94 -7.53 -17.69
CA THR A 629 51.72 -8.86 -18.28
C THR A 629 50.77 -8.79 -19.48
N GLU A 630 49.89 -7.79 -19.51
CA GLU A 630 48.92 -7.56 -20.59
C GLU A 630 49.49 -6.74 -21.78
N GLN A 631 50.60 -6.03 -21.56
CA GLN A 631 51.41 -5.34 -22.58
C GLN A 631 52.45 -6.28 -23.17
#